data_AF-F6HM63-F1
#
_entry.id   AF-F6HM63-F1
#
_cell.length_a   1.000
_cell.length_b   1.000
_cell.length_c   1.000
_cell.angle_alpha   90.00
_cell.angle_beta   90.00
_cell.angle_gamma   90.00
#
_symmetry.space_group_name_H-M   'P 1'
#
loop_
_entity.id
_entity.type
_entity.pdbx_description
1 polymer ?
#
loop_
_entity_poly.entity_id
_entity_poly.type
_entity_poly.pdbx_seq_one_letter_code
_entity_poly.pdbx_strand_id
1 'polypeptide(L)'
;MPSPLNSPTPCFICFSLTSILLIVCHLGYITGTAVDDNSTIIGAIIDANSRKGKEEITAIKIAVDKFNNNSKNHKLSLISRNFTGELYGAALTGGKRRDEAEERTKEELGLNFEWI
;
A
#
# COMPACT_ATOMS: atom_id res chain seq x y z
N MET A 1 -43.12 -23.85 59.65
CA MET A 1 -43.49 -23.88 58.22
C MET A 1 -42.37 -23.21 57.45
N PRO A 2 -41.62 -23.89 56.57
CA PRO A 2 -40.58 -23.25 55.78
C PRO A 2 -41.19 -22.50 54.60
N SER A 3 -40.74 -21.27 54.36
CA SER A 3 -41.12 -20.41 53.25
C SER A 3 -40.61 -20.97 51.91
N PRO A 4 -41.31 -20.74 50.78
CA PRO A 4 -40.84 -21.23 49.49
C PRO A 4 -39.59 -20.43 49.06
N LEU A 5 -38.53 -21.18 48.76
CA LEU A 5 -37.30 -20.67 48.17
C LEU A 5 -37.59 -20.20 46.74
N ASN A 6 -37.48 -18.90 46.51
CA ASN A 6 -37.70 -18.24 45.23
C ASN A 6 -36.49 -18.45 44.29
N SER A 7 -36.31 -19.67 43.79
CA SER A 7 -35.27 -19.91 42.80
C SER A 7 -35.64 -19.23 41.47
N PRO A 8 -34.78 -18.36 40.91
CA PRO A 8 -35.04 -17.73 39.63
C PRO A 8 -35.23 -18.79 38.53
N THR A 9 -36.31 -18.63 37.75
CA THR A 9 -36.66 -19.52 36.63
C THR A 9 -35.49 -19.63 35.64
N PRO A 10 -35.06 -20.86 35.27
CA PRO A 10 -33.83 -21.10 34.51
C PRO A 10 -33.78 -20.37 33.16
N CYS A 11 -34.95 -20.15 32.54
CA CYS A 11 -35.06 -19.44 31.27
C CYS A 11 -34.54 -18.00 31.33
N PHE A 12 -34.79 -17.26 32.43
CA PHE A 12 -34.36 -15.86 32.54
C PHE A 12 -32.84 -15.72 32.60
N ILE A 13 -32.16 -16.68 33.24
CA ILE A 13 -30.71 -16.68 33.33
C ILE A 13 -30.11 -16.98 31.96
N CYS A 14 -30.66 -17.96 31.22
CA CYS A 14 -30.20 -18.27 29.87
C CYS A 14 -30.36 -17.08 28.91
N PHE A 15 -31.53 -16.43 28.89
CA PHE A 15 -31.76 -15.25 28.05
C PHE A 15 -30.82 -14.09 28.41
N SER A 16 -30.57 -13.89 29.71
CA SER A 16 -29.65 -12.86 30.21
C SER A 16 -28.21 -13.12 29.75
N LEU A 17 -27.71 -14.35 29.90
CA LEU A 17 -26.36 -14.72 29.50
C LEU A 17 -26.15 -14.63 27.98
N THR A 18 -27.14 -15.03 27.18
CA THR A 18 -27.06 -14.89 25.72
C THR A 18 -27.05 -13.44 25.29
N SER A 19 -27.81 -12.57 25.95
CA SER A 19 -27.83 -11.13 25.66
C SER A 19 -26.48 -10.47 25.99
N ILE A 20 -25.92 -10.78 27.16
CA ILE A 20 -24.60 -10.28 27.59
C ILE A 20 -23.51 -10.76 26.63
N LEU A 21 -23.53 -12.04 26.22
CA LEU A 21 -22.57 -12.58 25.26
C LEU A 21 -22.63 -11.83 23.92
N LEU A 22 -23.83 -11.56 23.40
CA LEU A 22 -24.01 -10.80 22.16
C LEU A 22 -23.46 -9.37 22.28
N ILE A 23 -23.70 -8.71 23.42
CA ILE A 23 -23.19 -7.35 23.68
C ILE A 23 -21.65 -7.34 23.76
N VAL A 24 -21.05 -8.31 24.46
CA VAL A 24 -19.58 -8.43 24.60
C VAL A 24 -18.94 -8.76 23.25
N CYS A 25 -19.53 -9.67 22.47
CA CYS A 25 -19.07 -9.98 21.11
C CYS A 25 -19.15 -8.76 20.20
N HIS A 26 -20.22 -7.97 20.28
CA HIS A 26 -20.37 -6.77 19.47
C HIS A 26 -19.36 -5.68 19.86
N LEU A 27 -19.10 -5.49 21.16
CA LEU A 27 -18.13 -4.51 21.64
C LEU A 27 -16.69 -4.90 21.27
N GLY A 28 -16.34 -6.20 21.35
CA GLY A 28 -15.03 -6.72 20.94
C GLY A 28 -14.79 -6.67 19.43
N TYR A 29 -15.85 -6.76 18.61
CA TYR A 29 -15.76 -6.59 17.17
C TYR A 29 -15.43 -5.15 16.78
N ILE A 30 -16.08 -4.16 17.40
CA ILE A 30 -15.86 -2.74 17.09
C ILE A 30 -14.44 -2.28 17.47
N THR A 31 -13.83 -2.85 18.51
CA THR A 31 -12.46 -2.50 18.92
C THR A 31 -11.37 -3.26 18.15
N GLY A 32 -11.72 -4.35 17.46
CA GLY A 32 -10.76 -5.22 16.75
C GLY A 32 -10.53 -4.88 15.26
N THR A 33 -11.32 -3.98 14.68
CA THR A 33 -11.29 -3.67 13.23
C THR A 33 -10.77 -2.28 12.88
N ALA A 34 -10.14 -1.57 13.81
CA ALA A 34 -9.31 -0.41 13.46
C ALA A 34 -7.92 -0.91 13.05
N VAL A 35 -7.83 -1.66 11.96
CA VAL A 35 -6.55 -1.68 11.23
C VAL A 35 -6.51 -0.33 10.54
N ASP A 36 -5.73 0.56 11.13
CA ASP A 36 -5.42 1.85 10.57
C ASP A 36 -4.60 1.62 9.29
N ASP A 37 -5.28 1.37 8.16
CA ASP A 37 -4.70 1.23 6.81
C ASP A 37 -4.20 2.56 6.25
N ASN A 38 -3.85 3.50 7.12
CA ASN A 38 -3.49 4.87 6.78
C ASN A 38 -2.02 4.96 6.30
N SER A 39 -1.53 3.95 5.59
CA SER A 39 -0.22 3.99 4.96
C SER A 39 -0.25 3.47 3.51
N THR A 40 0.37 4.21 2.60
CA THR A 40 0.58 3.79 1.22
C THR A 40 2.04 3.45 0.98
N ILE A 41 2.28 2.32 0.32
CA ILE A 41 3.62 1.86 -0.05
C ILE A 41 3.95 2.35 -1.46
N ILE A 42 5.11 2.99 -1.61
CA ILE A 42 5.71 3.37 -2.89
C ILE A 42 6.78 2.33 -3.23
N GLY A 43 6.61 1.66 -4.37
CA GLY A 43 7.63 0.78 -4.94
C GLY A 43 8.50 1.51 -5.96
N ALA A 44 9.82 1.41 -5.83
CA ALA A 44 10.75 1.98 -6.80
C ALA A 44 11.79 0.95 -7.25
N ILE A 45 12.08 0.89 -8.55
CA ILE A 45 13.14 0.06 -9.15
C ILE A 45 14.24 1.01 -9.61
N ILE A 46 15.36 1.03 -8.89
CA ILE A 46 16.44 2.03 -9.06
C ILE A 46 17.78 1.32 -9.03
N ASP A 47 18.76 1.74 -9.85
CA ASP A 47 20.14 1.27 -9.75
C ASP A 47 20.78 1.92 -8.51
N ALA A 48 20.58 1.28 -7.37
CA ALA A 48 21.06 1.77 -6.08
C ALA A 48 22.61 1.79 -5.99
N ASN A 49 23.30 1.13 -6.92
CA ASN A 49 24.76 1.11 -6.97
C ASN A 49 25.31 2.32 -7.74
N SER A 50 24.57 2.82 -8.72
CA SER A 50 24.95 4.03 -9.46
C SER A 50 24.89 5.29 -8.60
N ARG A 51 25.71 6.29 -8.94
CA ARG A 51 25.64 7.63 -8.33
C ARG A 51 24.23 8.23 -8.49
N LYS A 52 23.67 8.17 -9.70
CA LYS A 52 22.34 8.72 -10.03
C LYS A 52 21.24 8.06 -9.19
N GLY A 53 21.24 6.74 -9.09
CA GLY A 53 20.21 6.05 -8.31
C GLY A 53 20.29 6.32 -6.80
N LYS A 54 21.48 6.60 -6.26
CA LYS A 54 21.61 7.08 -4.87
C LYS A 54 21.01 8.48 -4.68
N GLU A 55 21.23 9.37 -5.65
CA GLU A 55 20.62 10.71 -5.66
C GLU A 55 19.09 10.60 -5.77
N GLU A 56 18.57 9.72 -6.62
CA GLU A 56 17.13 9.45 -6.77
C GLU A 56 16.51 8.88 -5.49
N ILE A 57 17.11 7.86 -4.87
CA ILE A 57 16.64 7.29 -3.60
C ILE A 57 16.59 8.37 -2.52
N THR A 58 17.60 9.25 -2.48
CA THR A 58 17.66 10.34 -1.50
C THR A 58 16.55 11.36 -1.75
N ALA A 59 16.31 11.76 -2.99
CA ALA A 59 15.23 12.68 -3.34
C ALA A 59 13.85 12.11 -2.97
N ILE A 60 13.62 10.82 -3.25
CA ILE A 60 12.36 10.15 -2.90
C ILE A 60 12.20 10.09 -1.38
N LYS A 61 13.26 9.76 -0.63
CA LYS A 61 13.23 9.78 0.84
C LYS A 61 12.85 11.16 1.39
N ILE A 62 13.46 12.23 0.88
CA ILE A 62 13.12 13.60 1.29
C ILE A 62 11.65 13.92 0.99
N ALA A 63 11.14 13.49 -0.17
CA ALA A 63 9.74 13.69 -0.52
C ALA A 63 8.78 12.92 0.41
N VAL A 64 9.10 11.66 0.72
CA VAL A 64 8.34 10.81 1.67
C VAL A 64 8.35 11.42 3.06
N ASP A 65 9.51 11.84 3.56
CA ASP A 65 9.63 12.46 4.88
C ASP A 65 8.86 13.79 4.93
N LYS A 66 8.98 14.62 3.90
CA LYS A 66 8.23 15.88 3.79
C LYS A 66 6.72 15.65 3.82
N PHE A 67 6.22 14.64 3.10
CA PHE A 67 4.81 14.28 3.12
C PHE A 67 4.41 13.81 4.52
N ASN A 68 5.16 12.88 5.10
CA ASN A 68 4.87 12.28 6.40
C ASN A 68 4.89 13.30 7.55
N ASN A 69 5.74 14.32 7.45
CA ASN A 69 5.80 15.39 8.45
C ASN A 69 4.60 16.35 8.37
N ASN A 70 3.97 16.49 7.20
CA ASN A 70 2.82 17.36 7.02
C ASN A 70 1.47 16.62 7.07
N SER A 71 1.49 15.30 6.94
CA SER A 71 0.29 14.47 6.94
C SER A 71 -0.07 13.99 8.34
N LYS A 72 -1.33 14.18 8.72
CA LYS A 72 -1.85 13.82 10.05
C LYS A 72 -2.49 12.45 10.10
N ASN A 73 -3.08 12.02 8.98
CA ASN A 73 -3.96 10.86 8.92
C ASN A 73 -3.54 9.85 7.86
N HIS A 74 -2.40 10.04 7.21
CA HIS A 74 -1.90 9.14 6.17
C HIS A 74 -0.37 9.17 6.10
N LYS A 75 0.28 8.04 5.83
CA LYS A 75 1.74 7.95 5.72
C LYS A 75 2.14 7.31 4.40
N LEU A 76 3.35 7.64 3.95
CA LEU A 76 4.03 7.00 2.83
C LEU A 76 5.20 6.19 3.36
N SER A 77 5.42 5.02 2.76
CA SER A 77 6.61 4.19 2.99
C SER A 77 7.26 3.85 1.66
N LEU A 78 8.60 3.89 1.59
CA LEU A 78 9.35 3.57 0.37
C LEU A 78 9.95 2.18 0.46
N ILE A 79 9.66 1.34 -0.54
CA ILE A 79 10.37 0.09 -0.80
C ILE A 79 11.11 0.25 -2.13
N SER A 80 12.44 0.37 -2.05
CA SER A 80 13.31 0.37 -3.22
C SER A 80 13.88 -1.02 -3.49
N ARG A 81 13.81 -1.48 -4.73
CA ARG A 81 14.53 -2.67 -5.21
C ARG A 81 15.65 -2.23 -6.14
N ASN A 82 16.82 -2.84 -5.95
CA ASN A 82 17.94 -2.68 -6.87
C ASN A 82 17.71 -3.56 -8.10
N PHE A 83 17.89 -3.02 -9.31
CA PHE A 83 17.93 -3.85 -10.51
C PHE A 83 19.37 -4.26 -10.82
N THR A 84 19.60 -5.55 -11.01
CA THR A 84 20.90 -6.06 -11.44
C THR A 84 21.12 -5.70 -12.91
N GLY A 85 22.35 -5.36 -13.30
CA GLY A 85 22.67 -4.80 -14.62
C GLY A 85 22.18 -5.62 -15.84
N GLU A 86 21.93 -6.92 -15.68
CA GLU A 86 21.35 -7.77 -16.73
C GLU A 86 19.91 -7.37 -17.10
N LEU A 87 19.09 -6.99 -16.11
CA LEU A 87 17.73 -6.51 -16.33
C LEU A 87 17.72 -5.15 -17.02
N TYR A 88 18.70 -4.31 -16.69
CA TYR A 88 18.91 -2.98 -17.30
C TYR A 88 19.36 -3.09 -18.74
N GLY A 89 20.29 -4.01 -19.05
CA GLY A 89 20.72 -4.28 -20.42
C GLY A 89 19.54 -4.71 -21.30
N ALA A 90 18.67 -5.60 -20.80
CA ALA A 90 17.49 -6.04 -21.52
C ALA A 90 16.45 -4.93 -21.71
N ALA A 91 16.17 -4.13 -20.68
CA ALA A 91 15.21 -3.03 -20.74
C ALA A 91 15.70 -1.87 -21.63
N LEU A 92 16.98 -1.50 -21.55
CA LEU A 92 17.58 -0.50 -22.43
C LEU A 92 17.63 -0.98 -23.87
N THR A 93 18.01 -2.23 -24.11
CA THR A 93 18.04 -2.79 -25.47
C THR A 93 16.63 -2.86 -26.05
N GLY A 94 15.62 -3.20 -25.24
CA GLY A 94 14.22 -3.15 -25.62
C GLY A 94 13.73 -1.73 -25.96
N GLY A 95 14.06 -0.75 -25.11
CA GLY A 95 13.73 0.66 -25.32
C GLY A 95 14.40 1.22 -26.58
N LYS A 96 15.71 1.01 -26.73
CA LYS A 96 16.47 1.45 -27.90
C LYS A 96 15.96 0.83 -29.20
N ARG A 97 15.61 -0.45 -29.20
CA ARG A 97 14.97 -1.10 -30.36
C ARG A 97 13.60 -0.53 -30.69
N ARG A 98 12.87 -0.04 -29.70
CA ARG A 98 11.57 0.59 -29.90
C ARG A 98 11.73 2.00 -30.48
N ASP A 99 12.70 2.76 -29.98
CA ASP A 99 12.99 4.11 -30.47
C ASP A 99 13.55 4.06 -31.91
N GLU A 100 14.43 3.10 -32.22
CA GLU A 100 14.92 2.82 -33.58
C GLU A 100 13.81 2.29 -34.51
N ALA A 101 12.85 1.51 -34.00
CA ALA A 101 11.69 1.08 -34.76
C ALA A 101 10.72 2.24 -35.05
N GLU A 102 10.56 3.15 -34.09
CA GLU A 102 9.74 4.36 -34.24
C GLU A 102 10.35 5.31 -35.28
N GLU A 103 11.67 5.48 -35.27
CA GLU A 103 12.42 6.26 -36.26
C GLU A 103 12.29 5.65 -37.66
N ARG A 104 12.45 4.33 -37.80
CA ARG A 104 12.21 3.65 -39.09
C ARG A 104 10.77 3.75 -39.57
N THR A 105 9.78 3.71 -38.69
CA THR A 105 8.39 3.94 -39.10
C THR A 105 8.11 5.38 -39.51
N LYS A 106 8.82 6.36 -38.94
CA LYS A 106 8.72 7.77 -39.36
C LYS A 106 9.33 7.99 -40.74
N GLU A 107 10.45 7.33 -41.04
CA GLU A 107 11.08 7.34 -42.36
C GLU A 107 10.20 6.66 -43.43
N GLU A 108 9.65 5.47 -43.14
CA GLU A 108 8.77 4.73 -44.06
C GLU A 108 7.43 5.45 -44.33
N LEU A 109 6.89 6.15 -43.33
CA LEU A 109 5.62 6.88 -43.47
C LEU A 109 5.81 8.35 -43.92
N GLY A 110 7.05 8.82 -44.07
CA GLY A 110 7.36 10.21 -44.46
C GLY A 110 6.79 11.27 -43.51
N LEU A 111 6.57 10.92 -42.23
CA LEU A 111 5.93 11.81 -41.25
C LEU A 111 6.99 12.68 -40.57
N ASN A 112 7.18 13.91 -41.07
CA ASN A 112 8.01 14.92 -40.43
C ASN A 112 7.21 15.67 -39.34
N PHE A 113 7.27 15.20 -38.10
CA PHE A 113 6.72 15.95 -36.96
C PHE A 113 7.76 16.96 -36.46
N GLU A 114 7.78 18.11 -37.14
CA GLU A 114 8.45 19.32 -36.69
C GLU A 114 7.62 19.89 -35.52
N TRP A 115 8.10 19.69 -34.28
CA TRP A 115 7.54 20.38 -33.12
C TRP A 115 8.28 21.71 -32.94
N ILE A 116 7.51 22.81 -32.99
CA ILE A 116 7.90 24.18 -32.60
C ILE A 116 8.40 24.20 -31.15
#